data_AF-A0A2V8DKM1-F1
#
_entry.id   AF-A0A2V8DKM1-F1
#
_cell.length_a   1.000
_cell.length_b   1.000
_cell.length_c   1.000
_cell.angle_alpha   90.00
_cell.angle_beta   90.00
_cell.angle_gamma   90.00
#
_symmetry.space_group_name_H-M   'P 1'
#
loop_
_entity.id
_entity.type
_entity.pdbx_description
1 polymer ?
#
loop_
_entity_poly.entity_id
_entity_poly.type
_entity_poly.pdbx_seq_one_letter_code
_entity_poly.pdbx_strand_id
1 'polypeptide(L)'
;SDGILTAAYRANVPIFCPAIADSSIGMGLSQARHNKPGTGYIDVIGDIIESANIIIRRPRTASIVLGGGTPKNFINQASVQAEFYNDEVGGHRYALQIVTDVPHFGGASGSSLEEAQSWGKLSSNSAKVSVQADATIALPLLVSALATTAAPLLKQRAMPVFTVASRVMTIDGHPVPNERFEEVNESAV
;
A
#
# COMPACT_ATOMS: atom_id res chain seq x y z
N SER A 1 -20.24 13.27 3.27
CA SER A 1 -19.05 14.14 3.14
C SER A 1 -18.28 13.72 1.91
N ASP A 2 -17.60 14.66 1.26
CA ASP A 2 -16.67 14.35 0.17
C ASP A 2 -15.25 14.43 0.72
N GLY A 3 -14.46 13.35 0.54
CA GLY A 3 -13.12 13.22 1.09
C GLY A 3 -12.48 11.90 0.64
N ILE A 4 -11.17 11.74 0.87
CA ILE A 4 -10.39 10.60 0.37
C ILE A 4 -10.97 9.26 0.85
N LEU A 5 -11.31 9.14 2.13
CA LEU A 5 -11.90 7.90 2.67
C LEU A 5 -13.27 7.59 2.05
N THR A 6 -14.09 8.60 1.82
CA THR A 6 -15.40 8.40 1.17
C THR A 6 -15.24 8.01 -0.31
N ALA A 7 -14.30 8.63 -1.01
CA ALA A 7 -13.97 8.28 -2.39
C ALA A 7 -13.44 6.85 -2.49
N ALA A 8 -12.50 6.47 -1.61
CA ALA A 8 -11.96 5.11 -1.52
C ALA A 8 -13.07 4.08 -1.23
N TYR A 9 -13.94 4.35 -0.26
CA TYR A 9 -15.08 3.48 0.04
C TYR A 9 -16.00 3.29 -1.16
N ARG A 10 -16.40 4.38 -1.85
CA ARG A 10 -17.25 4.32 -3.06
C ARG A 10 -16.58 3.58 -4.22
N ALA A 11 -15.26 3.64 -4.32
CA ALA A 11 -14.47 2.98 -5.35
C ALA A 11 -14.04 1.56 -4.97
N ASN A 12 -14.41 1.07 -3.79
CA ASN A 12 -13.88 -0.16 -3.19
C ASN A 12 -12.35 -0.23 -3.25
N VAL A 13 -11.67 0.82 -2.78
CA VAL A 13 -10.21 0.81 -2.66
C VAL A 13 -9.85 0.58 -1.19
N PRO A 14 -9.09 -0.49 -0.85
CA PRO A 14 -8.68 -0.73 0.53
C PRO A 14 -7.71 0.37 1.01
N ILE A 15 -7.82 0.72 2.29
CA ILE A 15 -6.96 1.72 2.94
C ILE A 15 -6.32 1.07 4.16
N PHE A 16 -4.98 1.02 4.16
CA PHE A 16 -4.19 0.53 5.28
C PHE A 16 -3.64 1.71 6.09
N CYS A 17 -3.70 1.62 7.43
CA CYS A 17 -3.21 2.65 8.34
C CYS A 17 -2.40 2.02 9.48
N PRO A 18 -1.13 1.64 9.23
CA PRO A 18 -0.32 0.92 10.23
C PRO A 18 -0.08 1.70 11.52
N ALA A 19 -0.10 3.03 11.46
CA ALA A 19 0.12 3.90 12.61
C ALA A 19 -1.19 4.51 13.16
N ILE A 20 -2.34 3.82 13.03
CA ILE A 20 -3.65 4.36 13.43
C ILE A 20 -3.75 4.76 14.90
N ALA A 21 -2.96 4.14 15.77
CA ALA A 21 -2.89 4.49 17.19
C ALA A 21 -2.33 5.90 17.43
N ASP A 22 -1.43 6.38 16.55
CA ASP A 22 -0.87 7.72 16.57
C ASP A 22 -1.79 8.71 15.83
N SER A 23 -3.02 8.85 16.33
CA SER A 23 -4.03 9.72 15.74
C SER A 23 -5.15 10.07 16.73
N SER A 24 -5.99 11.03 16.37
CA SER A 24 -7.23 11.30 17.13
C SER A 24 -8.19 10.10 17.15
N ILE A 25 -8.13 9.20 16.16
CA ILE A 25 -8.90 7.94 16.20
C ILE A 25 -8.36 7.06 17.32
N GLY A 26 -7.04 6.90 17.41
CA GLY A 26 -6.38 6.18 18.50
C GLY A 26 -6.73 6.76 19.88
N MET A 27 -6.71 8.09 20.02
CA MET A 27 -7.14 8.78 21.24
C MET A 27 -8.63 8.56 21.57
N GLY A 28 -9.49 8.47 20.57
CA GLY A 28 -10.91 8.17 20.77
C GLY A 28 -11.12 6.73 21.24
N LEU A 29 -10.41 5.78 20.64
CA LEU A 29 -10.46 4.36 21.04
C LEU A 29 -9.92 4.14 22.44
N SER A 30 -8.89 4.88 22.86
CA SER A 30 -8.36 4.80 24.23
C SER A 30 -9.39 5.27 25.26
N GLN A 31 -10.12 6.36 24.99
CA GLN A 31 -11.22 6.84 25.83
C GLN A 31 -12.37 5.81 25.88
N ALA A 32 -12.74 5.22 24.75
CA ALA A 32 -13.76 4.17 24.70
C ALA A 32 -13.34 2.94 25.53
N ARG A 33 -12.06 2.55 25.48
CA ARG A 33 -11.51 1.44 26.26
C ARG A 33 -11.44 1.74 27.76
N HIS A 34 -11.18 3.00 28.14
CA HIS A 34 -11.26 3.43 29.54
C HIS A 34 -12.66 3.20 30.12
N ASN A 35 -13.70 3.52 29.35
CA ASN A 35 -15.09 3.34 29.76
C ASN A 35 -15.54 1.87 29.75
N LYS A 36 -15.07 1.09 28.77
CA LYS A 36 -15.41 -0.33 28.62
C LYS A 36 -14.16 -1.14 28.24
N PRO A 37 -13.59 -1.91 29.18
CA PRO A 37 -12.46 -2.80 28.91
C PRO A 37 -12.73 -3.68 27.69
N GLY A 38 -11.71 -3.85 26.85
CA GLY A 38 -11.80 -4.64 25.62
C GLY A 38 -12.43 -3.94 24.41
N THR A 39 -12.69 -2.63 24.47
CA THR A 39 -13.21 -1.87 23.32
C THR A 39 -12.09 -1.45 22.37
N GLY A 40 -12.39 -1.40 21.07
CA GLY A 40 -11.56 -0.73 20.07
C GLY A 40 -10.27 -1.46 19.71
N TYR A 41 -10.29 -2.79 19.62
CA TYR A 41 -9.16 -3.54 19.08
C TYR A 41 -9.06 -3.32 17.57
N ILE A 42 -7.86 -3.02 17.10
CA ILE A 42 -7.51 -2.94 15.69
C ILE A 42 -6.32 -3.87 15.50
N ASP A 43 -6.43 -4.77 14.54
CA ASP A 43 -5.37 -5.71 14.21
C ASP A 43 -4.51 -5.17 13.06
N VAL A 44 -3.46 -4.44 13.41
CA VAL A 44 -2.48 -3.92 12.43
C VAL A 44 -1.52 -5.00 11.91
N ILE A 45 -1.49 -6.19 12.56
CA ILE A 45 -0.71 -7.33 12.06
C ILE A 45 -1.50 -8.03 10.95
N GLY A 46 -2.82 -8.15 11.11
CA GLY A 46 -3.73 -8.58 10.03
C GLY A 46 -3.57 -7.76 8.76
N ASP A 47 -3.43 -6.43 8.87
CA ASP A 47 -3.17 -5.55 7.72
C ASP A 47 -1.88 -5.90 6.95
N ILE A 48 -0.84 -6.41 7.64
CA ILE A 48 0.40 -6.87 6.98
C ILE A 48 0.11 -8.11 6.13
N ILE A 49 -0.72 -9.03 6.65
CA ILE A 49 -1.11 -10.26 5.95
C ILE A 49 -1.97 -9.91 4.73
N GLU A 50 -2.99 -9.08 4.91
CA GLU A 50 -3.87 -8.67 3.82
C GLU A 50 -3.12 -7.91 2.71
N SER A 51 -2.24 -6.98 3.07
CA SER A 51 -1.47 -6.21 2.08
C SER A 51 -0.46 -7.07 1.32
N ALA A 52 0.18 -8.06 1.98
CA ALA A 52 1.05 -9.02 1.30
C ALA A 52 0.24 -9.93 0.36
N ASN A 53 -0.93 -10.42 0.77
CA ASN A 53 -1.78 -11.27 -0.08
C ASN A 53 -2.27 -10.56 -1.35
N ILE A 54 -2.48 -9.22 -1.31
CA ILE A 54 -2.72 -8.44 -2.53
C ILE A 54 -1.58 -8.63 -3.54
N ILE A 55 -0.32 -8.60 -3.07
CA ILE A 55 0.87 -8.73 -3.92
C ILE A 55 1.05 -10.19 -4.36
N ILE A 56 0.84 -11.17 -3.48
CA ILE A 56 0.92 -12.60 -3.80
C ILE A 56 0.00 -12.93 -4.98
N ARG A 57 -1.24 -12.42 -4.99
CA ARG A 57 -2.18 -12.63 -6.11
C ARG A 57 -1.84 -11.86 -7.37
N ARG A 58 -1.20 -10.70 -7.24
CA ARG A 58 -0.85 -9.80 -8.34
C ARG A 58 0.61 -9.34 -8.22
N PRO A 59 1.61 -10.23 -8.47
CA PRO A 59 3.03 -9.95 -8.18
C PRO A 59 3.61 -8.73 -8.92
N ARG A 60 3.04 -8.39 -10.08
CA ARG A 60 3.48 -7.27 -10.90
C ARG A 60 2.89 -5.94 -10.41
N THR A 61 3.53 -5.36 -9.41
CA THR A 61 3.06 -4.15 -8.71
C THR A 61 3.92 -2.90 -8.99
N ALA A 62 3.40 -1.75 -8.56
CA ALA A 62 4.10 -0.47 -8.58
C ALA A 62 3.95 0.21 -7.21
N SER A 63 5.04 0.83 -6.72
CA SER A 63 5.04 1.63 -5.49
C SER A 63 5.03 3.11 -5.86
N ILE A 64 4.01 3.85 -5.40
CA ILE A 64 3.89 5.30 -5.60
C ILE A 64 3.83 5.93 -4.22
N VAL A 65 4.89 6.65 -3.85
CA VAL A 65 5.06 7.24 -2.53
C VAL A 65 5.04 8.76 -2.63
N LEU A 66 4.19 9.38 -1.82
CA LEU A 66 4.13 10.83 -1.64
C LEU A 66 4.62 11.14 -0.22
N GLY A 67 5.84 11.65 -0.10
CA GLY A 67 6.54 11.86 1.17
C GLY A 67 7.36 10.64 1.61
N GLY A 68 7.26 10.29 2.89
CA GLY A 68 8.07 9.25 3.52
C GLY A 68 7.36 8.57 4.69
N GLY A 69 8.11 8.26 5.75
CA GLY A 69 7.58 7.73 7.01
C GLY A 69 6.99 6.33 6.91
N THR A 70 6.06 6.02 7.83
CA THR A 70 5.41 4.71 7.94
C THR A 70 4.74 4.26 6.64
N PRO A 71 4.00 5.12 5.88
CA PRO A 71 3.39 4.69 4.62
C PRO A 71 4.41 4.21 3.57
N LYS A 72 5.57 4.87 3.45
CA LYS A 72 6.65 4.46 2.54
C LYS A 72 7.18 3.08 2.90
N ASN A 73 7.40 2.79 4.19
CA ASN A 73 7.87 1.47 4.58
C ASN A 73 6.77 0.42 4.44
N PHE A 74 5.52 0.74 4.78
CA PHE A 74 4.41 -0.21 4.78
C PHE A 74 4.07 -0.76 3.39
N ILE A 75 4.02 0.09 2.36
CA ILE A 75 3.78 -0.38 0.98
C ILE A 75 4.91 -1.29 0.49
N ASN A 76 6.16 -0.91 0.79
CA ASN A 76 7.34 -1.62 0.30
C ASN A 76 7.60 -2.92 1.07
N GLN A 77 7.34 -2.96 2.39
CA GLN A 77 7.49 -4.18 3.19
C GLN A 77 6.44 -5.24 2.81
N ALA A 78 5.26 -4.83 2.33
CA ALA A 78 4.26 -5.80 1.85
C ALA A 78 4.83 -6.65 0.70
N SER A 79 5.65 -6.05 -0.18
CA SER A 79 6.30 -6.78 -1.26
C SER A 79 7.37 -7.75 -0.74
N VAL A 80 8.17 -7.31 0.23
CA VAL A 80 9.20 -8.16 0.86
C VAL A 80 8.56 -9.32 1.62
N GLN A 81 7.45 -9.06 2.33
CA GLN A 81 6.70 -10.10 3.02
C GLN A 81 6.12 -11.12 2.05
N ALA A 82 5.55 -10.65 0.93
CA ALA A 82 4.96 -11.51 -0.10
C ALA A 82 5.99 -12.43 -0.79
N GLU A 83 7.24 -11.99 -0.96
CA GLU A 83 8.34 -12.78 -1.53
C GLU A 83 8.62 -14.07 -0.75
N PHE A 84 8.38 -14.10 0.57
CA PHE A 84 8.54 -15.33 1.37
C PHE A 84 7.51 -16.43 1.06
N TYR A 85 6.42 -16.10 0.38
CA TYR A 85 5.29 -17.02 0.13
C TYR A 85 5.00 -17.25 -1.35
N ASN A 86 5.61 -16.47 -2.25
CA ASN A 86 5.46 -16.62 -3.68
C ASN A 86 6.75 -16.23 -4.42
N ASP A 87 7.41 -17.21 -5.03
CA ASP A 87 8.66 -17.04 -5.79
C ASP A 87 8.52 -16.13 -7.04
N GLU A 88 7.30 -15.85 -7.51
CA GLU A 88 7.06 -14.88 -8.58
C GLU A 88 7.18 -13.42 -8.10
N VAL A 89 7.14 -13.20 -6.78
CA VAL A 89 7.26 -11.87 -6.17
C VAL A 89 8.74 -11.55 -5.99
N GLY A 90 9.28 -10.71 -6.87
CA GLY A 90 10.66 -10.23 -6.80
C GLY A 90 10.77 -8.72 -6.58
N GLY A 91 9.90 -8.14 -5.75
CA GLY A 91 9.83 -6.69 -5.53
C GLY A 91 8.93 -5.92 -6.52
N HIS A 92 8.60 -4.67 -6.19
CA HIS A 92 7.81 -3.81 -7.09
C HIS A 92 8.54 -3.60 -8.44
N ARG A 93 7.80 -3.70 -9.56
CA ARG A 93 8.33 -3.53 -10.92
C ARG A 93 8.54 -2.06 -11.30
N TYR A 94 7.78 -1.17 -10.68
CA TYR A 94 7.87 0.27 -10.90
C TYR A 94 7.87 0.99 -9.56
N ALA A 95 8.65 2.08 -9.46
CA ALA A 95 8.69 2.91 -8.27
C ALA A 95 8.73 4.39 -8.61
N LEU A 96 7.87 5.17 -7.97
CA LEU A 96 7.88 6.61 -8.00
C LEU A 96 7.85 7.10 -6.55
N GLN A 97 8.79 7.97 -6.18
CA GLN A 97 8.67 8.72 -4.93
C GLN A 97 8.77 10.21 -5.18
N ILE A 98 7.82 10.98 -4.63
CA ILE A 98 7.89 12.44 -4.52
C ILE A 98 8.23 12.74 -3.07
N VAL A 99 9.41 13.27 -2.78
CA VAL A 99 9.91 13.36 -1.40
C VAL A 99 10.79 14.60 -1.21
N THR A 100 10.65 15.26 -0.06
CA THR A 100 11.50 16.39 0.34
C THR A 100 12.72 15.95 1.14
N ASP A 101 12.63 14.79 1.79
CA ASP A 101 13.70 14.21 2.60
C ASP A 101 14.90 13.80 1.76
N VAL A 102 16.06 13.88 2.41
CA VAL A 102 17.38 13.67 1.82
C VAL A 102 18.05 12.44 2.43
N PRO A 103 18.86 11.68 1.66
CA PRO A 103 19.36 10.38 2.09
C PRO A 103 20.50 10.46 3.13
N HIS A 104 21.22 11.57 3.24
CA HIS A 104 22.48 11.65 4.00
C HIS A 104 22.33 11.47 5.52
N PHE A 105 21.12 11.60 6.06
CA PHE A 105 20.85 11.34 7.48
C PHE A 105 20.56 9.85 7.78
N GLY A 106 20.51 8.98 6.76
CA GLY A 106 20.22 7.56 6.93
C GLY A 106 18.79 7.24 7.39
N GLY A 107 17.86 8.21 7.25
CA GLY A 107 16.47 8.02 7.61
C GLY A 107 15.69 7.24 6.55
N ALA A 108 14.81 6.33 6.99
CA ALA A 108 13.99 5.52 6.07
C ALA A 108 13.12 6.36 5.11
N SER A 109 12.65 7.54 5.54
CA SER A 109 11.92 8.48 4.70
C SER A 109 12.74 8.96 3.50
N GLY A 110 13.99 9.37 3.72
CA GLY A 110 14.92 9.87 2.70
C GLY A 110 15.69 8.80 1.94
N SER A 111 15.53 7.51 2.31
CA SER A 111 16.19 6.38 1.63
C SER A 111 16.00 6.43 0.11
N SER A 112 17.07 6.13 -0.62
CA SER A 112 17.03 6.11 -2.08
C SER A 112 16.26 4.88 -2.57
N LEU A 113 15.81 4.92 -3.84
CA LEU A 113 15.20 3.74 -4.45
C LEU A 113 16.24 2.65 -4.74
N GLU A 114 17.52 2.99 -4.79
CA GLU A 114 18.66 2.05 -4.85
C GLU A 114 18.78 1.29 -3.54
N GLU A 115 18.68 1.98 -2.40
CA GLU A 115 18.64 1.33 -1.09
C GLU A 115 17.40 0.43 -0.98
N ALA A 116 16.22 0.92 -1.38
CA ALA A 116 15.01 0.08 -1.36
C ALA A 116 15.20 -1.22 -2.19
N GLN A 117 15.83 -1.13 -3.35
CA GLN A 117 16.15 -2.27 -4.20
C GLN A 117 17.10 -3.27 -3.55
N SER A 118 18.10 -2.83 -2.77
CA SER A 118 19.03 -3.76 -2.08
C SER A 118 18.34 -4.62 -1.01
N TRP A 119 17.17 -4.20 -0.54
CA TRP A 119 16.34 -4.94 0.43
C TRP A 119 15.24 -5.79 -0.21
N GLY A 120 15.22 -5.95 -1.54
CA GLY A 120 14.16 -6.70 -2.25
C GLY A 120 12.83 -5.95 -2.37
N LYS A 121 12.72 -4.72 -1.86
CA LYS A 121 11.48 -3.91 -1.96
C LYS A 121 11.13 -3.61 -3.42
N LEU A 122 12.15 -3.41 -4.26
CA LEU A 122 12.01 -3.18 -5.69
C LEU A 122 12.71 -4.28 -6.46
N SER A 123 12.15 -4.63 -7.62
CA SER A 123 12.80 -5.56 -8.55
C SER A 123 14.14 -5.03 -9.03
N SER A 124 15.09 -5.93 -9.29
CA SER A 124 16.43 -5.60 -9.83
C SER A 124 16.36 -4.81 -11.14
N ASN A 125 15.34 -5.07 -11.97
CA ASN A 125 15.08 -4.38 -13.23
C ASN A 125 13.95 -3.33 -13.13
N SER A 126 13.65 -2.84 -11.93
CA SER A 126 12.55 -1.88 -11.72
C SER A 126 12.81 -0.56 -12.44
N ALA A 127 11.79 -0.06 -13.17
CA ALA A 127 11.79 1.32 -13.65
C ALA A 127 11.45 2.24 -12.48
N LYS A 128 12.39 3.11 -12.09
CA LYS A 128 12.28 3.88 -10.85
C LYS A 128 12.69 5.34 -11.03
N VAL A 129 12.01 6.23 -10.31
CA VAL A 129 12.32 7.67 -10.31
C VAL A 129 12.03 8.31 -8.95
N SER A 130 12.94 9.16 -8.50
CA SER A 130 12.74 10.04 -7.34
C SER A 130 12.56 11.48 -7.82
N VAL A 131 11.57 12.16 -7.29
CA VAL A 131 11.30 13.58 -7.54
C VAL A 131 11.47 14.34 -6.24
N GLN A 132 12.50 15.18 -6.20
CA GLN A 132 12.87 15.94 -5.01
C GLN A 132 12.10 17.26 -5.03
N ALA A 133 10.84 17.19 -4.59
CA ALA A 133 9.91 18.30 -4.57
C ALA A 133 8.85 18.11 -3.49
N ASP A 134 8.22 19.21 -3.10
CA ASP A 134 7.02 19.17 -2.27
C ASP A 134 5.86 18.52 -3.05
N ALA A 135 5.11 17.64 -2.40
CA ALA A 135 3.98 16.94 -3.00
C ALA A 135 2.88 17.91 -3.48
N THR A 136 2.70 19.05 -2.82
CA THR A 136 1.73 20.08 -3.20
C THR A 136 2.06 20.76 -4.53
N ILE A 137 3.31 20.67 -5.00
CA ILE A 137 3.75 21.17 -6.31
C ILE A 137 3.71 20.04 -7.33
N ALA A 138 4.34 18.91 -7.03
CA ALA A 138 4.53 17.84 -8.00
C ALA A 138 3.25 17.02 -8.27
N LEU A 139 2.43 16.76 -7.23
CA LEU A 139 1.23 15.92 -7.37
C LEU A 139 0.18 16.55 -8.31
N PRO A 140 -0.18 17.85 -8.21
CA PRO A 140 -1.14 18.43 -9.14
C PRO A 140 -0.70 18.37 -10.61
N LEU A 141 0.60 18.55 -10.88
CA LEU A 141 1.16 18.45 -12.23
C LEU A 141 1.06 17.01 -12.76
N LEU A 142 1.46 16.03 -11.95
CA LEU A 142 1.38 14.61 -12.29
C LEU A 142 -0.07 14.18 -12.56
N VAL A 143 -0.99 14.53 -11.67
CA VAL A 143 -2.41 14.18 -11.80
C VAL A 143 -3.03 14.87 -13.02
N SER A 144 -2.70 16.13 -13.30
CA SER A 144 -3.20 16.86 -14.49
C SER A 144 -2.72 16.22 -15.79
N ALA A 145 -1.45 15.82 -15.86
CA ALA A 145 -0.91 15.10 -17.00
C ALA A 145 -1.60 13.73 -17.19
N LEU A 146 -1.81 12.97 -16.11
CA LEU A 146 -2.51 11.69 -16.18
C LEU A 146 -3.99 11.85 -16.59
N ALA A 147 -4.71 12.82 -16.01
CA ALA A 147 -6.12 13.05 -16.34
C ALA A 147 -6.34 13.38 -17.82
N THR A 148 -5.38 14.09 -18.45
CA THR A 148 -5.46 14.48 -19.86
C THR A 148 -4.96 13.41 -20.83
N THR A 149 -4.05 12.54 -20.42
CA THR A 149 -3.38 11.58 -21.32
C THR A 149 -3.73 10.11 -21.07
N ALA A 150 -4.26 9.74 -19.90
CA ALA A 150 -4.43 8.34 -19.53
C ALA A 150 -5.71 7.68 -20.09
N ALA A 151 -6.68 8.44 -20.60
CA ALA A 151 -7.97 7.88 -21.04
C ALA A 151 -7.85 6.74 -22.08
N PRO A 152 -6.99 6.80 -23.11
CA PRO A 152 -6.79 5.69 -24.03
C PRO A 152 -6.16 4.46 -23.35
N LEU A 153 -5.23 4.67 -22.42
CA LEU A 153 -4.55 3.60 -21.69
C LEU A 153 -5.50 2.88 -20.74
N LEU A 154 -6.36 3.63 -20.02
CA LEU A 154 -7.31 3.06 -19.06
C LEU A 154 -8.33 2.14 -19.72
N LYS A 155 -8.75 2.43 -20.95
CA LYS A 155 -9.68 1.57 -21.72
C LYS A 155 -9.12 0.17 -22.00
N GLN A 156 -7.80 0.01 -21.98
CA GLN A 156 -7.13 -1.25 -22.31
C GLN A 156 -6.69 -2.04 -21.06
N ARG A 157 -6.89 -1.48 -19.86
CA ARG A 157 -6.42 -2.08 -18.61
C ARG A 157 -7.56 -2.70 -17.83
N ALA A 158 -7.38 -3.95 -17.42
CA ALA A 158 -8.18 -4.53 -16.36
C ALA A 158 -7.70 -3.97 -15.01
N MET A 159 -8.63 -3.50 -14.19
CA MET A 159 -8.36 -3.09 -12.82
C MET A 159 -8.75 -4.22 -11.87
N PRO A 160 -7.96 -4.51 -10.82
CA PRO A 160 -8.39 -5.45 -9.79
C PRO A 160 -9.65 -4.91 -9.12
N VAL A 161 -10.61 -5.79 -8.87
CA VAL A 161 -11.87 -5.45 -8.20
C VAL A 161 -11.78 -5.88 -6.74
N PHE A 162 -11.74 -4.92 -5.83
CA PHE A 162 -11.82 -5.24 -4.41
C PHE A 162 -13.27 -5.16 -3.91
N THR A 163 -13.57 -5.92 -2.86
CA THR A 163 -14.77 -5.74 -2.05
C THR A 163 -14.35 -5.64 -0.60
N VAL A 164 -14.72 -4.54 0.07
CA VAL A 164 -14.31 -4.22 1.46
C VAL A 164 -15.51 -4.02 2.39
N ALA A 165 -16.71 -4.38 1.93
CA ALA A 165 -17.95 -4.21 2.70
C ALA A 165 -18.14 -5.24 3.83
N SER A 166 -17.30 -6.28 3.85
CA SER A 166 -17.31 -7.35 4.87
C SER A 166 -16.01 -7.34 5.66
N ARG A 167 -15.93 -8.16 6.73
CA ARG A 167 -14.67 -8.36 7.47
C ARG A 167 -13.57 -9.04 6.65
N VAL A 168 -13.96 -9.71 5.56
CA VAL A 168 -13.03 -10.38 4.65
C VAL A 168 -13.01 -9.59 3.36
N MET A 169 -11.82 -9.09 3.01
CA MET A 169 -11.61 -8.46 1.71
C MET A 169 -11.64 -9.52 0.61
N THR A 170 -12.22 -9.20 -0.55
CA THR A 170 -12.08 -10.02 -1.75
C THR A 170 -11.27 -9.30 -2.82
N ILE A 171 -10.53 -10.05 -3.64
CA ILE A 171 -9.86 -9.55 -4.84
C ILE A 171 -10.37 -10.38 -6.01
N ASP A 172 -10.95 -9.71 -7.01
CA ASP A 172 -11.56 -10.32 -8.20
C ASP A 172 -12.59 -11.42 -7.85
N GLY A 173 -13.37 -11.18 -6.79
CA GLY A 173 -14.41 -12.10 -6.30
C GLY A 173 -13.92 -13.21 -5.38
N HIS A 174 -12.61 -13.39 -5.21
CA HIS A 174 -12.04 -14.41 -4.33
C HIS A 174 -11.68 -13.83 -2.95
N PRO A 175 -12.07 -14.46 -1.83
CA PRO A 175 -11.78 -13.97 -0.49
C PRO A 175 -10.28 -14.07 -0.18
N VAL A 176 -9.68 -13.00 0.33
CA VAL A 176 -8.30 -13.01 0.86
C VAL A 176 -8.30 -13.75 2.19
N PRO A 177 -7.41 -14.74 2.41
CA PRO A 177 -7.33 -15.43 3.68
C PRO A 177 -7.07 -14.43 4.81
N ASN A 178 -7.84 -14.57 5.88
CA ASN A 178 -7.57 -13.88 7.13
C ASN A 178 -6.54 -14.68 7.93
N GLU A 179 -5.66 -14.00 8.65
CA GLU A 179 -4.68 -14.57 9.59
C GLU A 179 -3.61 -15.50 8.97
N ARG A 180 -3.58 -15.68 7.64
CA ARG A 180 -2.55 -16.47 6.94
C ARG A 180 -2.19 -15.90 5.57
N PHE A 181 -0.97 -16.14 5.14
CA PHE A 181 -0.52 -15.82 3.78
C PHE A 181 -1.02 -16.86 2.78
N GLU A 182 -1.24 -16.46 1.54
CA GLU A 182 -1.51 -17.38 0.43
C GLU A 182 -0.22 -18.07 0.01
N GLU A 183 -0.23 -19.40 -0.05
CA GLU A 183 0.85 -20.18 -0.62
C GLU A 183 0.47 -20.61 -2.03
N VAL A 184 1.40 -20.46 -2.98
CA VAL A 184 1.21 -20.77 -4.42
C VAL A 184 0.82 -22.24 -4.67
N ASN A 185 0.99 -23.11 -3.67
CA ASN A 185 0.70 -24.55 -3.76
C ASN A 185 -0.68 -24.98 -3.21
N GLU A 186 -1.47 -24.07 -2.62
CA GLU A 186 -2.88 -24.39 -2.34
C GLU A 186 -3.68 -24.12 -3.61
N SER A 187 -4.09 -25.19 -4.31
CA SER A 187 -5.12 -25.09 -5.34
C SER A 187 -6.31 -24.35 -4.75
N ALA A 188 -6.76 -23.28 -5.42
CA ALA A 188 -7.99 -22.59 -5.07
C ALA A 188 -9.12 -23.63 -5.04
N VAL A 189 -9.52 -24.02 -3.84
CA VAL A 189 -10.71 -24.85 -3.59
C VAL A 189 -11.95 -23.96 -3.68
#